data_AF-A0A5S4G2K6-F1
#
_entry.id   AF-A0A5S4G2K6-F1
#
_cell.length_a   1.000
_cell.length_b   1.000
_cell.length_c   1.000
_cell.angle_alpha   90.00
_cell.angle_beta   90.00
_cell.angle_gamma   90.00
#
_symmetry.space_group_name_H-M   'P 1'
#
loop_
_entity.id
_entity.type
_entity.pdbx_description
1 polymer ?
#
loop_
_entity_poly.entity_id
_entity_poly.type
_entity_poly.pdbx_seq_one_letter_code
_entity_poly.pdbx_strand_id
1 'polypeptide(L)'
;MKITASRRFLGEFGQQSRFVSNIQQDSGQEIYVTSSTIAHTCKRVDEELLPAVEFVHGLQPLTVVDGLGFGAIGGMMIGGAYEEFRHWLDTTMTDAENAVQGWTDCLDRAKRNWRAAEEASIVRYRG
;
A
#
# COMPACT_ATOMS: atom_id res chain seq x y z
N MET A 1 11.89 14.76 17.98
CA MET A 1 12.81 14.81 16.82
C MET A 1 12.01 15.27 15.61
N LYS A 2 12.38 16.39 14.96
CA LYS A 2 11.60 17.04 13.90
C LYS A 2 12.15 16.62 12.53
N ILE A 3 11.34 15.98 11.70
CA ILE A 3 11.71 15.64 10.32
C ILE A 3 10.80 16.43 9.39
N THR A 4 11.37 17.42 8.69
CA THR A 4 10.68 18.24 7.70
C THR A 4 10.84 17.60 6.33
N ALA A 5 9.76 17.02 5.78
CA ALA A 5 9.76 16.51 4.40
C ALA A 5 9.08 17.53 3.47
N SER A 6 9.89 18.25 2.66
CA SER A 6 9.37 19.13 1.61
C SER A 6 9.11 18.33 0.33
N ARG A 7 7.84 18.19 -0.06
CA ARG A 7 7.44 17.54 -1.31
C ARG A 7 7.13 18.62 -2.36
N ARG A 8 7.98 18.76 -3.38
CA ARG A 8 7.63 19.50 -4.62
C ARG A 8 6.68 18.62 -5.42
N PHE A 9 5.42 19.03 -5.55
CA PHE A 9 4.49 18.44 -6.52
C PHE A 9 4.30 19.40 -7.69
N LEU A 10 4.62 18.90 -8.89
CA LEU A 10 4.16 19.41 -10.17
C LEU A 10 2.89 18.64 -10.55
N GLY A 11 1.87 19.37 -11.00
CA GLY A 11 0.93 18.90 -12.02
C GLY A 11 -0.34 18.20 -11.53
N GLU A 12 -1.46 18.90 -11.67
CA GLU A 12 -2.86 18.51 -11.47
C GLU A 12 -3.30 17.30 -12.34
N PHE A 13 -4.29 16.52 -11.88
CA PHE A 13 -5.59 16.29 -12.55
C PHE A 13 -6.49 15.31 -11.75
N GLY A 14 -7.68 15.75 -11.39
CA GLY A 14 -8.93 14.99 -11.64
C GLY A 14 -9.51 14.05 -10.57
N GLN A 15 -10.67 14.46 -10.05
CA GLN A 15 -11.81 13.69 -9.53
C GLN A 15 -11.89 13.31 -8.04
N GLN A 16 -12.95 13.87 -7.45
CA GLN A 16 -13.38 13.86 -6.07
C GLN A 16 -13.82 12.46 -5.61
N SER A 17 -13.13 11.90 -4.61
CA SER A 17 -13.74 11.00 -3.64
C SER A 17 -13.94 11.78 -2.35
N ARG A 18 -15.12 11.65 -1.73
CA ARG A 18 -15.58 12.40 -0.55
C ARG A 18 -14.75 12.05 0.70
N PHE A 19 -13.50 12.49 0.73
CA PHE A 19 -12.74 12.67 1.96
C PHE A 19 -13.22 13.96 2.61
N VAL A 20 -13.71 13.86 3.85
CA VAL A 20 -14.01 15.02 4.68
C VAL A 20 -12.74 15.86 4.77
N SER A 21 -12.79 17.01 4.09
CA SER A 21 -11.76 18.02 4.06
C SER A 21 -11.65 18.68 5.42
N ASN A 22 -10.74 18.20 6.26
CA ASN A 22 -10.07 19.03 7.27
C ASN A 22 -8.67 19.41 6.75
N ILE A 23 -8.59 19.82 5.48
CA ILE A 23 -7.42 20.52 4.95
C ILE A 23 -7.67 22.01 5.20
N GLN A 24 -7.52 22.42 6.46
CA GLN A 24 -7.28 23.82 6.77
C GLN A 24 -5.77 24.03 6.68
N GLN A 25 -5.36 24.42 5.48
CA GLN A 25 -4.01 24.83 5.15
C GLN A 25 -3.83 26.26 5.66
N ASP A 26 -3.21 26.43 6.83
CA ASP A 26 -2.61 27.70 7.25
C ASP A 26 -1.48 27.48 8.26
N SER A 27 -0.27 27.94 7.92
CA SER A 27 1.02 27.71 8.60
C SER A 27 1.49 26.24 8.67
N GLY A 28 2.78 25.98 8.41
CA GLY A 28 3.35 24.63 8.32
C GLY A 28 3.06 23.77 9.55
N GLN A 29 2.04 22.91 9.47
CA GLN A 29 1.78 21.91 10.49
C GLN A 29 2.95 20.94 10.52
N GLU A 30 3.68 20.95 11.64
CA GLU A 30 4.61 19.89 11.96
C GLU A 30 3.82 18.58 12.04
N ILE A 31 4.02 17.69 11.08
CA ILE A 31 3.49 16.32 11.15
C ILE A 31 4.29 15.60 12.23
N TYR A 32 3.71 15.48 13.43
CA TYR A 32 4.30 14.69 14.50
C TYR A 32 4.11 13.21 14.21
N VAL A 33 5.17 12.57 13.70
CA VAL A 33 5.24 11.12 13.57
C VAL A 33 5.60 10.53 14.93
N THR A 34 4.67 9.76 15.50
CA THR A 34 4.85 9.02 16.76
C THR A 34 4.81 7.52 16.49
N SER A 35 5.27 6.72 17.45
CA SER A 35 5.13 5.27 17.40
C SER A 35 3.66 4.83 17.26
N SER A 36 2.71 5.57 17.86
CA SER A 36 1.27 5.31 17.74
C SER A 36 0.71 5.57 16.34
N THR A 37 1.12 6.66 15.69
CA THR A 37 0.71 6.98 14.31
C THR A 37 1.23 5.93 13.33
N ILE A 38 2.47 5.47 13.52
CA ILE A 38 3.04 4.37 12.71
C ILE A 38 2.27 3.08 12.93
N ALA A 39 1.94 2.74 14.18
CA ALA A 39 1.15 1.55 14.50
C ALA A 39 -0.24 1.57 13.85
N HIS A 40 -0.91 2.73 13.85
CA HIS A 40 -2.21 2.90 13.19
C HIS A 40 -2.10 2.71 11.67
N THR A 41 -1.07 3.27 11.04
CA THR A 41 -0.81 3.08 9.60
C THR A 41 -0.52 1.62 9.29
N CYS A 42 0.32 0.94 10.09
CA CYS A 42 0.61 -0.48 9.95
C CYS A 42 -0.67 -1.32 9.99
N LYS A 43 -1.53 -1.06 10.99
CA LYS A 43 -2.83 -1.71 11.13
C LYS A 43 -3.71 -1.55 9.88
N ARG A 44 -3.77 -0.34 9.30
CA ARG A 44 -4.57 -0.12 8.08
C ARG A 44 -3.99 -0.83 6.86
N VAL A 45 -2.66 -0.91 6.75
CA VAL A 45 -2.01 -1.66 5.68
C VAL A 45 -2.36 -3.15 5.80
N ASP A 46 -2.27 -3.70 7.00
CA ASP A 46 -2.52 -5.13 7.25
C ASP A 46 -4.01 -5.52 7.20
N GLU A 47 -4.91 -4.64 7.66
CA GLU A 47 -6.34 -4.95 7.75
C GLU A 47 -7.16 -4.49 6.53
N GLU A 48 -6.69 -3.49 5.77
CA GLU A 48 -7.42 -2.95 4.61
C GLU A 48 -6.70 -3.26 3.30
N LEU A 49 -5.42 -2.89 3.19
CA LEU A 49 -4.71 -2.91 1.91
C LEU A 49 -4.29 -4.33 1.51
N LEU A 50 -3.65 -5.08 2.40
CA LEU A 50 -3.21 -6.44 2.11
C LEU A 50 -4.40 -7.35 1.72
N PRO A 51 -5.52 -7.38 2.48
CA PRO A 51 -6.68 -8.20 2.10
C PRO A 51 -7.31 -7.76 0.78
N ALA A 52 -7.27 -6.47 0.44
CA ALA A 52 -7.78 -6.00 -0.84
C ALA A 52 -6.93 -6.49 -2.03
N VAL A 53 -5.60 -6.53 -1.88
CA VAL A 53 -4.70 -7.06 -2.90
C VAL A 53 -4.87 -8.57 -3.03
N GLU A 54 -4.88 -9.30 -1.92
CA GLU A 54 -5.09 -10.76 -1.89
C GLU A 54 -6.44 -11.15 -2.49
N PHE A 55 -7.49 -10.36 -2.23
CA PHE A 55 -8.80 -10.57 -2.82
C PHE A 55 -8.76 -10.47 -4.35
N VAL A 56 -8.12 -9.42 -4.89
CA VAL A 56 -8.01 -9.23 -6.35
C VAL A 56 -7.17 -10.34 -6.97
N HIS A 57 -6.07 -10.73 -6.33
CA HIS A 57 -5.25 -11.85 -6.78
C HIS A 57 -6.05 -13.16 -6.79
N GLY A 58 -6.86 -13.42 -5.75
CA GLY A 58 -7.75 -14.57 -5.67
C GLY A 58 -8.87 -14.61 -6.73
N LEU A 59 -9.17 -13.50 -7.40
CA LEU A 59 -10.12 -13.47 -8.53
C LEU A 59 -9.49 -13.89 -9.86
N GLN A 60 -8.16 -13.81 -10.01
CA GLN A 60 -7.48 -14.18 -11.26
C GLN A 60 -7.80 -15.61 -11.73
N PRO A 61 -7.80 -16.65 -10.86
CA PRO A 61 -8.18 -18.00 -11.28
C PRO A 61 -9.62 -18.10 -11.82
N LEU A 62 -10.52 -17.21 -11.41
CA LEU A 62 -11.91 -17.21 -11.91
C LEU A 62 -12.02 -16.67 -13.34
N THR A 63 -10.98 -16.00 -13.82
CA THR A 63 -10.96 -15.51 -15.20
C THR A 63 -10.61 -16.60 -16.21
N VAL A 64 -10.27 -17.84 -15.80
CA VAL A 64 -9.88 -18.92 -16.72
C VAL A 64 -10.92 -19.08 -17.82
N VAL A 65 -10.49 -18.86 -19.06
CA VAL A 65 -11.26 -19.17 -20.25
C VAL A 65 -10.61 -20.40 -20.87
N ASP A 66 -11.26 -21.56 -20.71
CA ASP A 66 -10.79 -22.80 -21.35
C ASP A 66 -10.73 -22.64 -22.88
N GLY A 67 -9.94 -23.46 -23.56
CA GLY A 67 -9.77 -23.39 -25.04
C GLY A 67 -11.06 -23.48 -25.85
N LEU A 68 -12.17 -23.96 -25.26
CA LEU A 68 -13.51 -23.90 -25.86
C LEU A 68 -14.14 -22.49 -25.86
N GLY A 69 -13.75 -21.63 -24.93
CA GLY A 69 -14.26 -20.26 -24.78
C GLY A 69 -13.76 -19.28 -25.86
N PHE A 70 -12.65 -19.58 -26.53
CA PHE A 70 -12.17 -18.83 -27.70
C PHE A 70 -12.51 -19.53 -29.05
N GLY A 71 -13.03 -20.76 -29.01
CA GLY A 71 -13.18 -21.62 -30.20
C GLY A 71 -11.84 -22.09 -30.78
N ALA A 72 -11.84 -23.08 -31.68
CA ALA A 72 -10.61 -23.72 -32.18
C ALA A 72 -9.62 -22.75 -32.87
N ILE A 73 -10.13 -21.76 -33.62
CA ILE A 73 -9.32 -20.76 -34.30
C ILE A 73 -8.85 -19.66 -33.33
N GLY A 74 -9.74 -19.20 -32.44
CA GLY A 74 -9.39 -18.18 -31.44
C GLY A 74 -8.41 -18.72 -30.39
N GLY A 75 -8.53 -19.98 -29.98
CA GLY A 75 -7.60 -20.63 -29.07
C GLY A 75 -6.18 -20.72 -29.64
N MET A 76 -6.04 -20.95 -30.96
CA MET A 76 -4.74 -21.03 -31.63
C MET A 76 -4.06 -19.65 -31.81
N MET A 77 -4.85 -18.57 -31.94
CA MET A 77 -4.33 -17.22 -32.16
C MET A 77 -4.21 -16.37 -30.88
N ILE A 78 -5.16 -16.51 -29.96
CA ILE A 78 -5.34 -15.64 -28.78
C ILE A 78 -5.03 -16.39 -27.49
N GLY A 79 -5.16 -17.72 -27.47
CA GLY A 79 -4.93 -18.53 -26.26
C GLY A 79 -3.53 -18.34 -25.68
N GLY A 80 -2.49 -18.27 -26.53
CA GLY A 80 -1.12 -18.03 -26.08
C GLY A 80 -0.93 -16.66 -25.41
N ALA A 81 -1.39 -15.59 -26.06
CA ALA A 81 -1.31 -14.23 -25.51
C ALA A 81 -2.16 -14.08 -24.22
N TYR A 82 -3.27 -14.80 -24.14
CA TYR A 82 -4.11 -14.84 -22.95
C TYR A 82 -3.40 -15.51 -21.78
N GLU A 83 -2.75 -16.66 -21.98
CA GLU A 83 -1.95 -17.32 -20.94
C GLU A 83 -0.74 -16.48 -20.50
N GLU A 84 -0.04 -15.83 -21.43
CA GLU A 84 1.04 -14.90 -21.11
C GLU A 84 0.54 -13.73 -20.24
N PHE A 85 -0.62 -13.16 -20.59
CA PHE A 85 -1.25 -12.12 -19.77
C PHE A 85 -1.62 -12.62 -18.38
N ARG A 86 -2.13 -13.85 -18.24
CA ARG A 86 -2.41 -14.46 -16.93
C ARG A 86 -1.15 -14.61 -16.10
N HIS A 87 -0.07 -15.11 -16.69
CA HIS A 87 1.21 -15.27 -16.00
C HIS A 87 1.81 -13.92 -15.57
N TRP A 88 1.70 -12.90 -16.43
CA TRP A 88 2.11 -11.54 -16.09
C TRP A 88 1.28 -10.96 -14.94
N LEU A 89 -0.04 -11.20 -14.94
CA LEU A 89 -0.94 -10.72 -13.90
C LEU A 89 -0.64 -11.40 -12.55
N ASP A 90 -0.41 -12.71 -12.55
CA ASP A 90 0.03 -13.51 -11.39
C ASP A 90 1.30 -12.92 -10.75
N THR A 91 2.30 -12.70 -11.59
CA THR A 91 3.61 -12.16 -11.18
C THR A 91 3.45 -10.75 -10.60
N THR A 92 2.69 -9.90 -11.29
CA THR A 92 2.48 -8.51 -10.87
C THR A 92 1.70 -8.41 -9.56
N MET A 93 0.69 -9.26 -9.36
CA MET A 93 -0.08 -9.30 -8.11
C MET A 93 0.77 -9.85 -6.95
N THR A 94 1.56 -10.91 -7.19
CA THR A 94 2.51 -11.44 -6.21
C THR A 94 3.53 -10.37 -5.80
N ASP A 95 4.07 -9.60 -6.75
CA ASP A 95 4.99 -8.49 -6.46
C ASP A 95 4.31 -7.38 -5.63
N ALA A 96 3.03 -7.10 -5.90
CA ALA A 96 2.25 -6.13 -5.13
C ALA A 96 2.03 -6.59 -3.67
N GLU A 97 1.66 -7.86 -3.45
CA GLU A 97 1.54 -8.44 -2.11
C GLU A 97 2.87 -8.36 -1.34
N ASN A 98 3.97 -8.76 -1.99
CA ASN A 98 5.31 -8.68 -1.41
C ASN A 98 5.71 -7.24 -1.06
N ALA A 99 5.35 -6.26 -1.89
CA ALA A 99 5.63 -4.86 -1.62
C ALA A 99 4.85 -4.35 -0.40
N VAL A 100 3.57 -4.71 -0.28
CA VAL A 100 2.72 -4.36 0.87
C VAL A 100 3.27 -4.98 2.15
N GLN A 101 3.63 -6.26 2.12
CA GLN A 101 4.26 -6.94 3.26
C GLN A 101 5.60 -6.29 3.66
N GLY A 102 6.40 -5.87 2.66
CA GLY A 102 7.63 -5.12 2.89
C GLY A 102 7.41 -3.76 3.54
N TRP A 103 6.29 -3.09 3.25
CA TRP A 103 5.91 -1.84 3.93
C TRP A 103 5.56 -2.09 5.39
N THR A 104 4.78 -3.13 5.69
CA THR A 104 4.47 -3.55 7.07
C THR A 104 5.75 -3.78 7.85
N ASP A 105 6.70 -4.55 7.33
CA ASP A 105 7.99 -4.80 7.97
C ASP A 105 8.79 -3.52 8.23
N CYS A 106 8.81 -2.60 7.26
CA CYS A 106 9.51 -1.33 7.37
C CYS A 106 8.87 -0.43 8.44
N LEU A 107 7.53 -0.33 8.44
CA LEU A 107 6.77 0.41 9.44
C LEU A 107 6.98 -0.17 10.84
N ASP A 108 7.07 -1.50 10.96
CA ASP A 108 7.27 -2.16 12.25
C ASP A 108 8.68 -1.92 12.82
N ARG A 109 9.70 -1.82 11.95
CA ARG A 109 11.04 -1.36 12.33
C ARG A 109 11.04 0.12 12.73
N ALA A 110 10.39 0.97 11.93
CA ALA A 110 10.28 2.40 12.21
C ALA A 110 9.57 2.66 13.57
N LYS A 111 8.47 1.94 13.85
CA LYS A 111 7.73 1.98 15.12
C LYS A 111 8.65 1.69 16.31
N ARG A 112 9.46 0.63 16.23
CA ARG A 112 10.40 0.25 17.29
C ARG A 112 11.45 1.33 17.53
N ASN A 113 12.03 1.87 16.45
CA ASN A 113 13.02 2.94 16.55
C ASN A 113 12.42 4.22 17.16
N TRP A 114 11.21 4.59 16.74
CA TRP A 114 10.51 5.76 17.29
C TRP A 114 10.15 5.58 18.75
N ARG A 115 9.68 4.39 19.15
CA ARG A 115 9.39 4.09 20.56
C ARG A 115 10.64 4.18 21.44
N ALA A 116 11.78 3.66 20.97
CA ALA A 116 13.03 3.79 21.70
C ALA A 116 13.47 5.26 21.86
N ALA A 117 13.28 6.08 20.81
CA ALA A 117 13.55 7.51 20.87
C ALA A 117 12.59 8.25 21.81
N GLU A 118 11.30 7.90 21.80
CA GLU A 118 10.29 8.44 22.71
C GLU A 118 10.67 8.11 24.17
N GLU A 119 11.00 6.85 24.47
CA GLU A 119 11.40 6.40 25.82
C GLU A 119 12.67 7.10 26.31
N ALA A 120 13.67 7.28 25.44
CA ALA A 120 14.91 7.99 25.76
C ALA A 120 14.71 9.50 25.97
N SER A 121 13.66 10.08 25.38
CA SER A 121 13.34 11.51 25.53
C SER A 121 12.61 11.86 26.83
N ILE A 122 12.15 10.87 27.60
CA ILE A 122 11.45 11.10 28.88
C ILE A 122 12.47 11.51 29.96
N VAL A 123 12.57 12.81 30.21
CA VAL A 123 13.31 13.35 31.35
C VAL A 123 12.56 13.00 32.64
N ARG A 124 13.06 12.02 33.40
CA ARG A 124 12.59 11.75 34.76
C ARG A 124 13.16 12.82 35.70
N TYR A 125 12.32 13.76 36.14
CA TYR A 125 12.63 14.55 37.32
C TYR A 125 12.61 13.62 38.54
N ARG A 126 13.80 13.32 39.10
CA ARG A 126 13.89 12.79 40.46
C ARG A 126 13.63 13.97 41.41
N GLY A 127 12.47 13.94 42.06
CA GLY A 127 12.23 14.73 43.27
C GLY A 127 12.97 14.14 44.46
#